data_AF-A0A3Q1BUI5-F1
#
_entry.id   AF-A0A3Q1BUI5-F1
#
_cell.length_a   1.000
_cell.length_b   1.000
_cell.length_c   1.000
_cell.angle_alpha   90.00
_cell.angle_beta   90.00
_cell.angle_gamma   90.00
#
_symmetry.space_group_name_H-M   'P 1'
#
loop_
_entity.id
_entity.type
_entity.pdbx_description
1 polymer ?
#
loop_
_entity_poly.entity_id
_entity_poly.type
_entity_poly.pdbx_seq_one_letter_code
_entity_poly.pdbx_strand_id
1 'polypeptide(L)'
;SGTEIPSQATLVFDVLLVDIHNPKDTVTVENQVVPESCSRRSVVGDYIRYHYNGSFLNGVTFDTSYQRNSTYNTYIGMGYIIAGMDQALQGVCIGERRRVTIPPHLAYGEQGAGDVIPPSAVLVFDIHVIDFHNPNDTVNIQILYRPEVCNDTTAVNDLVHYHYNCTLVDGTLLFSSHDYENVQDAVLGSDKVIDGLDEGLRGMCVGEKRLITVPPHLGHGERGATGVPSSAVLVFDIEMVSFEKGVPPGYLFVWLEESPANLFEALDMNKNGEVPQEEFGEFIKLQVAEGKGRIKPGLTMEQIVTDMFQNQDRNKDGMITGNELKLKVEEDKEREEANHDEL
;
A
#
# COMPACT_ATOMS: atom_id res chain seq x y z
N SER A 1 10.32 -27.33 58.36
CA SER A 1 10.97 -26.77 59.55
C SER A 1 12.10 -27.69 59.96
N GLY A 2 13.35 -27.23 60.00
CA GLY A 2 14.55 -28.05 60.27
C GLY A 2 14.74 -28.44 61.74
N THR A 3 13.71 -28.33 62.58
CA THR A 3 13.77 -28.53 64.03
C THR A 3 13.69 -29.99 64.49
N GLU A 4 13.48 -30.95 63.58
CA GLU A 4 13.32 -32.39 63.89
C GLU A 4 14.50 -33.26 63.44
N ILE A 5 15.55 -32.67 62.88
CA ILE A 5 16.69 -33.45 62.35
C ILE A 5 17.76 -33.57 63.46
N PRO A 6 18.07 -34.78 63.95
CA PRO A 6 19.06 -34.97 65.01
C PRO A 6 20.48 -34.62 64.54
N SER A 7 21.34 -34.24 65.49
CA SER A 7 22.75 -33.94 65.21
C SER A 7 23.45 -35.14 64.57
N GLN A 8 24.28 -34.90 63.55
CA GLN A 8 25.04 -35.92 62.79
C GLN A 8 24.17 -36.88 61.95
N ALA A 9 22.91 -36.54 61.69
CA ALA A 9 22.10 -37.29 60.73
C ALA A 9 22.65 -37.14 59.30
N THR A 10 22.74 -38.26 58.57
CA THR A 10 22.94 -38.22 57.11
C THR A 10 21.59 -37.95 56.47
N LEU A 11 21.50 -36.87 55.70
CA LEU A 11 20.32 -36.55 54.92
C LEU A 11 20.48 -37.12 53.52
N VAL A 12 19.48 -37.88 53.08
CA VAL A 12 19.37 -38.36 51.71
C VAL A 12 18.21 -37.60 51.08
N PHE A 13 18.49 -36.94 49.96
CA PHE A 13 17.48 -36.24 49.18
C PHE A 13 17.39 -36.92 47.81
N ASP A 14 16.17 -37.25 47.40
CA ASP A 14 15.87 -37.53 46.01
C ASP A 14 15.66 -36.18 45.31
N VAL A 15 16.72 -35.70 44.65
CA VAL A 15 16.69 -34.44 43.91
C VAL A 15 16.48 -34.73 42.43
N LEU A 16 15.37 -34.25 41.87
CA LEU A 16 15.20 -34.17 40.43
C LEU A 16 15.76 -32.83 39.96
N LEU A 17 16.89 -32.86 39.24
CA LEU A 17 17.38 -31.69 38.52
C LEU A 17 16.48 -31.45 37.30
N VAL A 18 15.59 -30.47 37.41
CA VAL A 18 14.64 -30.14 36.34
C VAL A 18 15.31 -29.32 35.24
N ASP A 19 16.17 -28.36 35.61
CA ASP A 19 16.85 -27.48 34.67
C ASP A 19 18.11 -26.84 35.29
N ILE A 20 19.02 -26.35 34.44
CA ILE A 20 20.17 -25.50 34.82
C ILE A 20 20.12 -24.25 33.95
N HIS A 21 19.93 -23.10 34.60
CA HIS A 21 19.90 -21.80 33.93
C HIS A 21 20.98 -20.87 34.49
N ASN A 22 21.71 -20.18 33.61
CA ASN A 22 22.68 -19.15 33.97
C ASN A 22 22.13 -17.76 33.60
N PRO A 23 22.13 -16.76 34.50
CA PRO A 23 21.69 -15.39 34.19
C PRO A 23 22.41 -14.72 33.01
N LYS A 24 23.51 -15.30 32.51
CA LYS A 24 24.23 -14.86 31.32
C LYS A 24 23.77 -15.57 30.04
N ASP A 25 22.93 -16.59 30.12
CA ASP A 25 22.42 -17.27 28.94
C ASP A 25 21.56 -16.32 28.14
N THR A 26 21.68 -16.39 26.82
CA THR A 26 20.88 -15.60 25.90
C THR A 26 19.78 -16.46 25.31
N VAL A 27 18.92 -15.85 24.51
CA VAL A 27 18.00 -16.60 23.65
C VAL A 27 18.79 -17.52 22.74
N THR A 28 18.35 -18.78 22.63
CA THR A 28 18.85 -19.72 21.62
C THR A 28 17.87 -19.74 20.46
N VAL A 29 18.37 -19.51 19.23
CA VAL A 29 17.56 -19.53 18.01
C VAL A 29 18.06 -20.64 17.10
N GLU A 30 17.16 -21.53 16.72
CA GLU A 30 17.38 -22.58 15.74
C GLU A 30 16.49 -22.28 14.52
N ASN A 31 17.10 -21.91 13.40
CA ASN A 31 16.37 -21.67 12.16
C ASN A 31 15.95 -23.00 11.55
N GLN A 32 14.64 -23.26 11.48
CA GLN A 32 14.10 -24.48 10.89
C GLN A 32 13.94 -24.31 9.37
N VAL A 33 13.40 -23.18 8.94
CA VAL A 33 13.19 -22.85 7.52
C VAL A 33 13.51 -21.37 7.33
N VAL A 34 14.47 -21.06 6.46
CA VAL A 34 14.74 -19.70 5.99
C VAL A 34 14.43 -19.63 4.51
N PRO A 35 13.45 -18.83 4.07
CA PRO A 35 13.12 -18.67 2.66
C PRO A 35 14.32 -18.19 1.84
N GLU A 36 14.45 -18.69 0.61
CA GLU A 36 15.58 -18.36 -0.28
C GLU A 36 15.64 -16.85 -0.59
N SER A 37 14.48 -16.22 -0.75
CA SER A 37 14.34 -14.78 -0.95
C SER A 37 14.09 -14.06 0.37
N CYS A 38 15.17 -13.55 0.98
CA CYS A 38 15.09 -12.65 2.12
C CYS A 38 15.53 -11.24 1.72
N SER A 39 14.66 -10.54 0.99
CA SER A 39 14.92 -9.17 0.50
C SER A 39 14.96 -8.14 1.63
N ARG A 40 14.16 -8.35 2.68
CA ARG A 40 14.07 -7.51 3.87
C ARG A 40 14.14 -8.38 5.12
N ARG A 41 14.87 -7.91 6.12
CA ARG A 41 14.91 -8.49 7.47
C ARG A 41 14.20 -7.58 8.44
N SER A 42 13.55 -8.17 9.43
CA SER A 42 12.84 -7.39 10.45
C SER A 42 13.80 -6.58 11.32
N VAL A 43 13.38 -5.38 11.68
CA VAL A 43 14.12 -4.44 12.52
C VAL A 43 13.25 -3.92 13.66
N VAL A 44 13.89 -3.33 14.66
CA VAL A 44 13.19 -2.70 15.78
C VAL A 44 12.16 -1.68 15.26
N GLY A 45 10.93 -1.76 15.80
CA GLY A 45 9.81 -0.92 15.40
C GLY A 45 8.97 -1.46 14.24
N ASP A 46 9.34 -2.61 13.64
CA ASP A 46 8.45 -3.29 12.70
C ASP A 46 7.23 -3.87 13.41
N TYR A 47 6.07 -3.69 12.78
CA TYR A 47 4.86 -4.44 13.06
C TYR A 47 4.98 -5.82 12.43
N ILE A 48 4.94 -6.88 13.23
CA ILE A 48 5.07 -8.26 12.78
C ILE A 48 3.79 -9.05 13.04
N ARG A 49 3.45 -9.95 12.11
CA ARG A 49 2.41 -10.96 12.29
C ARG A 49 3.06 -12.33 12.21
N TYR A 50 2.86 -13.14 13.23
CA TYR A 50 3.41 -14.49 13.27
C TYR A 50 2.46 -15.46 13.98
N HIS A 51 2.54 -16.72 13.56
CA HIS A 51 2.02 -17.81 14.34
C HIS A 51 3.09 -18.37 15.27
N TYR A 52 2.67 -18.90 16.41
CA TYR A 52 3.53 -19.62 17.32
C TYR A 52 2.83 -20.78 18.02
N ASN A 53 3.64 -21.73 18.49
CA ASN A 53 3.30 -22.73 19.51
C ASN A 53 4.30 -22.61 20.67
N GLY A 54 3.81 -22.30 21.87
CA GLY A 54 4.60 -22.14 23.08
C GLY A 54 4.52 -23.38 23.96
N SER A 55 5.66 -23.94 24.34
CA SER A 55 5.78 -25.14 25.16
C SER A 55 6.90 -25.02 26.20
N PHE A 56 6.83 -25.82 27.25
CA PHE A 56 7.95 -25.99 28.18
C PHE A 56 9.00 -26.94 27.59
N LEU A 57 10.18 -27.02 28.23
CA LEU A 57 11.25 -27.94 27.80
C LEU A 57 10.82 -29.42 27.72
N ASN A 58 9.84 -29.82 28.52
CA ASN A 58 9.27 -31.17 28.50
C ASN A 58 8.29 -31.42 27.33
N GLY A 59 8.08 -30.42 26.45
CA GLY A 59 7.20 -30.49 25.29
C GLY A 59 5.73 -30.22 25.57
N VAL A 60 5.33 -29.95 26.83
CA VAL A 60 3.95 -29.59 27.15
C VAL A 60 3.66 -28.18 26.64
N THR A 61 2.75 -28.07 25.66
CA THR A 61 2.24 -26.79 25.16
C THR A 61 1.42 -26.08 26.22
N PHE A 62 1.69 -24.78 26.40
CA PHE A 62 0.92 -23.91 27.30
C PHE A 62 0.07 -22.88 26.55
N ASP A 63 0.47 -22.46 25.34
CA ASP A 63 -0.33 -21.57 24.49
C ASP A 63 0.02 -21.75 23.00
N THR A 64 -0.94 -21.48 22.12
CA THR A 64 -0.72 -21.51 20.67
C THR A 64 -1.66 -20.55 19.94
N SER A 65 -1.09 -19.80 18.99
CA SER A 65 -1.88 -18.90 18.12
C SER A 65 -2.87 -19.66 17.22
N TYR A 66 -2.57 -20.91 16.86
CA TYR A 66 -3.41 -21.69 15.94
C TYR A 66 -4.77 -22.05 16.54
N GLN A 67 -4.88 -22.18 17.87
CA GLN A 67 -6.18 -22.39 18.52
C GLN A 67 -7.12 -21.20 18.37
N ARG A 68 -6.58 -19.99 18.14
CA ARG A 68 -7.35 -18.76 17.96
C ARG A 68 -7.68 -18.48 16.48
N ASN A 69 -7.16 -19.29 15.56
CA ASN A 69 -7.24 -19.05 14.10
C ASN A 69 -6.82 -17.62 13.70
N SER A 70 -5.87 -17.03 14.43
CA SER A 70 -5.36 -15.69 14.18
C SER A 70 -3.88 -15.60 14.54
N THR A 71 -3.17 -14.71 13.84
CA THR A 71 -1.77 -14.41 14.13
C THR A 71 -1.64 -13.62 15.43
N TYR A 72 -0.47 -13.72 16.07
CA TYR A 72 -0.08 -12.77 17.08
C TYR A 72 0.57 -11.57 16.40
N ASN A 73 0.08 -10.37 16.71
CA ASN A 73 0.50 -9.14 16.05
C ASN A 73 1.06 -8.17 17.08
N THR A 74 2.26 -7.64 16.84
CA THR A 74 2.92 -6.73 17.77
C THR A 74 4.00 -5.93 17.07
N TYR A 75 4.55 -4.92 17.75
CA TYR A 75 5.77 -4.25 17.33
C TYR A 75 6.98 -4.87 18.03
N ILE A 76 8.03 -5.20 17.26
CA ILE A 76 9.22 -5.86 17.80
C ILE A 76 10.23 -4.85 18.34
N GLY A 77 10.90 -5.23 19.43
CA GLY A 77 11.95 -4.43 20.07
C GLY A 77 11.41 -3.19 20.80
N MET A 78 10.10 -3.14 21.05
CA MET A 78 9.43 -2.05 21.77
C MET A 78 9.04 -2.43 23.21
N GLY A 79 9.31 -3.66 23.65
CA GLY A 79 8.99 -4.13 24.99
C GLY A 79 7.51 -4.49 25.19
N TYR A 80 6.75 -4.71 24.11
CA TYR A 80 5.35 -5.15 24.19
C TYR A 80 5.20 -6.65 24.46
N ILE A 81 6.25 -7.42 24.23
CA ILE A 81 6.32 -8.85 24.50
C ILE A 81 7.53 -9.15 25.40
N ILE A 82 7.63 -10.39 25.87
CA ILE A 82 8.78 -10.82 26.67
C ILE A 82 10.10 -10.54 25.92
N ALA A 83 11.12 -10.09 26.66
CA ALA A 83 12.38 -9.62 26.08
C ALA A 83 13.05 -10.66 25.17
N GLY A 84 12.92 -11.95 25.49
CA GLY A 84 13.45 -13.01 24.66
C GLY A 84 12.78 -13.11 23.30
N MET A 85 11.47 -12.86 23.19
CA MET A 85 10.78 -12.83 21.90
C MET A 85 11.14 -11.59 21.09
N ASP A 86 11.30 -10.44 21.75
CA ASP A 86 11.77 -9.22 21.09
C ASP A 86 13.17 -9.41 20.47
N GLN A 87 14.05 -10.13 21.16
CA GLN A 87 15.36 -10.51 20.61
C GLN A 87 15.23 -11.56 19.50
N ALA A 88 14.36 -12.55 19.69
CA ALA A 88 14.20 -13.67 18.76
C ALA A 88 13.50 -13.32 17.45
N LEU A 89 12.70 -12.24 17.40
CA LEU A 89 11.98 -11.83 16.20
C LEU A 89 12.73 -10.78 15.39
N GLN A 90 13.89 -10.31 15.86
CA GLN A 90 14.75 -9.43 15.06
C GLN A 90 15.51 -10.22 14.00
N GLY A 91 15.71 -9.60 12.84
CA GLY A 91 16.43 -10.19 11.72
C GLY A 91 15.70 -11.36 11.03
N VAL A 92 14.39 -11.56 11.28
CA VAL A 92 13.60 -12.60 10.60
C VAL A 92 13.34 -12.24 9.14
N CYS A 93 13.18 -13.26 8.32
CA CYS A 93 12.64 -13.14 6.98
C CYS A 93 11.13 -13.43 6.98
N ILE A 94 10.41 -12.86 6.02
CA ILE A 94 8.99 -13.20 5.80
C ILE A 94 8.90 -14.69 5.40
N GLY A 95 7.96 -15.44 5.97
CA GLY A 95 7.82 -16.89 5.76
C GLY A 95 8.78 -17.76 6.58
N GLU A 96 9.66 -17.16 7.38
CA GLU A 96 10.65 -17.89 8.17
C GLU A 96 10.00 -18.73 9.29
N ARG A 97 10.54 -19.92 9.52
CA ARG A 97 10.24 -20.75 10.69
C ARG A 97 11.47 -20.94 11.55
N ARG A 98 11.35 -20.67 12.84
CA ARG A 98 12.43 -20.83 13.81
C ARG A 98 11.91 -21.37 15.13
N ARG A 99 12.74 -22.15 15.80
CA ARG A 99 12.54 -22.59 17.17
C ARG A 99 13.39 -21.75 18.10
N VAL A 100 12.77 -21.23 19.15
CA VAL A 100 13.39 -20.26 20.06
C VAL A 100 13.28 -20.80 21.48
N THR A 101 14.42 -20.94 22.15
CA THR A 101 14.46 -21.28 23.58
C THR A 101 14.82 -20.04 24.38
N ILE A 102 13.91 -19.65 25.26
CA ILE A 102 13.98 -18.41 26.04
C ILE A 102 14.21 -18.75 27.51
N PRO A 103 15.33 -18.30 28.09
CA PRO A 103 15.58 -18.48 29.51
C PRO A 103 14.63 -17.66 30.39
N PRO A 104 14.43 -18.02 31.66
CA PRO A 104 13.37 -17.44 32.47
C PRO A 104 13.52 -15.93 32.67
N HIS A 105 14.73 -15.43 32.85
CA HIS A 105 15.02 -14.00 33.03
C HIS A 105 14.73 -13.14 31.79
N LEU A 106 14.59 -13.75 30.60
CA LEU A 106 14.13 -13.08 29.37
C LEU A 106 12.66 -13.42 29.04
N ALA A 107 12.00 -14.22 29.90
CA ALA A 107 10.59 -14.58 29.83
C ALA A 107 9.82 -13.96 31.02
N TYR A 108 9.31 -14.80 31.93
CA TYR A 108 8.47 -14.38 33.08
C TYR A 108 9.20 -14.43 34.43
N GLY A 109 10.50 -14.70 34.43
CA GLY A 109 11.37 -14.66 35.61
C GLY A 109 10.96 -15.63 36.72
N GLU A 110 11.39 -15.33 37.95
CA GLU A 110 11.09 -16.12 39.15
C GLU A 110 9.63 -16.05 39.57
N GLN A 111 8.86 -15.10 39.03
CA GLN A 111 7.45 -14.95 39.39
C GLN A 111 6.54 -15.86 38.56
N GLY A 112 6.95 -16.21 37.33
CA GLY A 112 6.06 -16.89 36.39
C GLY A 112 4.92 -15.98 35.93
N ALA A 113 3.85 -16.57 35.39
CA ALA A 113 2.68 -15.84 34.91
C ALA A 113 1.38 -16.59 35.21
N GLY A 114 0.65 -16.08 36.19
CA GLY A 114 -0.61 -16.65 36.66
C GLY A 114 -0.45 -18.13 37.04
N ASP A 115 -1.45 -18.93 36.69
CA ASP A 115 -1.44 -20.38 36.92
C ASP A 115 -0.89 -21.19 35.72
N VAL A 116 -0.49 -20.50 34.64
CA VAL A 116 -0.11 -21.14 33.37
C VAL A 116 1.40 -21.32 33.29
N ILE A 117 2.18 -20.28 33.61
CA ILE A 117 3.64 -20.32 33.51
C ILE A 117 4.24 -20.39 34.92
N PRO A 118 4.91 -21.49 35.29
CA PRO A 118 5.57 -21.62 36.58
C PRO A 118 6.73 -20.62 36.77
N PRO A 119 7.09 -20.31 38.02
CA PRO A 119 8.35 -19.67 38.40
C PRO A 119 9.56 -20.26 37.69
N SER A 120 10.43 -19.41 37.16
CA SER A 120 11.72 -19.79 36.57
C SER A 120 11.62 -20.81 35.43
N ALA A 121 10.50 -20.84 34.70
CA ALA A 121 10.31 -21.73 33.57
C ALA A 121 11.07 -21.27 32.32
N VAL A 122 11.81 -22.19 31.68
CA VAL A 122 12.31 -22.03 30.32
C VAL A 122 11.18 -22.28 29.33
N LEU A 123 11.06 -21.39 28.36
CA LEU A 123 10.02 -21.46 27.34
C LEU A 123 10.62 -21.80 25.97
N VAL A 124 9.91 -22.59 25.20
CA VAL A 124 10.26 -22.96 23.83
C VAL A 124 9.13 -22.52 22.91
N PHE A 125 9.45 -21.72 21.90
CA PHE A 125 8.51 -21.24 20.89
C PHE A 125 8.91 -21.74 19.51
N ASP A 126 8.02 -22.47 18.84
CA ASP A 126 8.09 -22.68 17.40
C ASP A 126 7.32 -21.54 16.72
N ILE A 127 8.03 -20.73 15.94
CA ILE A 127 7.52 -19.49 15.33
C ILE A 127 7.42 -19.67 13.82
N HIS A 128 6.35 -19.15 13.22
CA HIS A 128 6.17 -19.01 11.78
C HIS A 128 5.80 -17.56 11.45
N VAL A 129 6.73 -16.85 10.82
CA VAL A 129 6.58 -15.43 10.45
C VAL A 129 5.71 -15.34 9.20
N ILE A 130 4.61 -14.60 9.28
CA ILE A 130 3.68 -14.43 8.16
C ILE A 130 4.06 -13.22 7.33
N ASP A 131 4.25 -12.07 7.96
CA ASP A 131 4.84 -10.87 7.36
C ASP A 131 5.21 -9.83 8.43
N PHE A 132 5.85 -8.75 7.99
CA PHE A 132 6.10 -7.58 8.81
C PHE A 132 6.31 -6.33 7.96
N HIS A 133 5.98 -5.16 8.51
CA HIS A 133 6.15 -3.86 7.88
C HIS A 133 6.52 -2.78 8.90
N ASN A 134 7.07 -1.67 8.43
CA ASN A 134 7.30 -0.47 9.21
C ASN A 134 6.29 0.62 8.85
N PRO A 135 5.84 1.45 9.79
CA PRO A 135 5.09 2.67 9.47
C PRO A 135 5.85 3.65 8.56
N ASN A 136 7.19 3.55 8.49
CA ASN A 136 8.03 4.36 7.61
C ASN A 136 8.40 3.67 6.29
N ASP A 137 7.92 2.44 6.05
CA ASP A 137 8.20 1.76 4.78
C ASP A 137 7.56 2.55 3.62
N THR A 138 8.26 2.69 2.51
CA THR A 138 7.71 3.29 1.27
C THR A 138 7.22 2.19 0.33
N VAL A 139 6.56 2.57 -0.76
CA VAL A 139 6.27 1.63 -1.85
C VAL A 139 7.58 1.08 -2.40
N ASN A 140 7.68 -0.25 -2.51
CA ASN A 140 8.80 -0.89 -3.19
C ASN A 140 8.37 -1.24 -4.62
N ILE A 141 9.08 -0.70 -5.61
CA ILE A 141 8.79 -0.91 -7.03
C ILE A 141 9.95 -1.68 -7.66
N GLN A 142 9.66 -2.91 -8.10
CA GLN A 142 10.60 -3.71 -8.88
C GLN A 142 10.11 -3.80 -10.32
N ILE A 143 10.91 -3.28 -11.26
CA ILE A 143 10.63 -3.40 -12.70
C ILE A 143 11.03 -4.82 -13.12
N LEU A 144 10.05 -5.64 -13.48
CA LEU A 144 10.27 -7.02 -13.94
C LEU A 144 10.62 -7.07 -15.43
N TYR A 145 9.99 -6.19 -16.20
CA TYR A 145 10.21 -6.06 -17.63
C TYR A 145 9.91 -4.63 -18.07
N ARG A 146 10.79 -4.03 -18.87
CA ARG A 146 10.56 -2.74 -19.52
C ARG A 146 10.84 -2.87 -21.01
N PRO A 147 9.91 -2.51 -21.90
CA PRO A 147 10.13 -2.50 -23.35
C PRO A 147 11.30 -1.59 -23.75
N GLU A 148 11.98 -1.95 -24.85
CA GLU A 148 13.08 -1.13 -25.39
C GLU A 148 12.61 0.27 -25.84
N VAL A 149 11.40 0.37 -26.37
CA VAL A 149 10.76 1.63 -26.76
C VAL A 149 9.82 2.08 -25.65
N CYS A 150 10.20 3.14 -24.95
CA CYS A 150 9.50 3.67 -23.78
C CYS A 150 9.60 5.20 -23.80
N ASN A 151 8.97 5.80 -24.82
CA ASN A 151 9.04 7.24 -25.07
C ASN A 151 8.12 8.03 -24.14
N ASP A 152 6.94 7.47 -23.84
CA ASP A 152 5.93 8.09 -23.01
C ASP A 152 5.68 7.24 -21.77
N THR A 153 5.70 7.89 -20.61
CA THR A 153 5.41 7.25 -19.34
C THR A 153 4.17 7.85 -18.70
N THR A 154 3.44 7.04 -17.94
CA THR A 154 2.29 7.49 -17.14
C THR A 154 2.67 8.59 -16.13
N ALA A 155 1.75 9.53 -15.90
CA ALA A 155 1.88 10.62 -14.95
C ALA A 155 0.54 10.91 -14.26
N VAL A 156 0.56 11.81 -13.28
CA VAL A 156 -0.66 12.27 -12.59
C VAL A 156 -1.67 12.82 -13.60
N ASN A 157 -2.94 12.47 -13.40
CA ASN A 157 -4.11 12.71 -14.26
C ASN A 157 -4.21 11.84 -15.53
N ASP A 158 -3.21 11.02 -15.86
CA ASP A 158 -3.34 10.06 -16.96
C ASP A 158 -4.40 9.00 -16.60
N LEU A 159 -5.23 8.61 -17.58
CA LEU A 159 -6.10 7.46 -17.48
C LEU A 159 -5.27 6.23 -17.89
N VAL A 160 -5.05 5.32 -16.96
CA VAL A 160 -4.29 4.10 -17.19
C VAL A 160 -5.20 2.90 -17.29
N HIS A 161 -4.81 1.96 -18.14
CA HIS A 161 -5.42 0.65 -18.28
C HIS A 161 -4.36 -0.42 -18.01
N TYR A 162 -4.59 -1.29 -17.05
CA TYR A 162 -3.59 -2.25 -16.61
C TYR A 162 -4.22 -3.57 -16.18
N HIS A 163 -3.45 -4.64 -16.31
CA HIS A 163 -3.73 -5.91 -15.66
C HIS A 163 -3.00 -5.98 -14.33
N TYR A 164 -3.60 -6.66 -13.36
CA TYR A 164 -2.98 -6.90 -12.07
C TYR A 164 -3.34 -8.27 -11.49
N ASN A 165 -2.41 -8.83 -10.73
CA ASN A 165 -2.65 -9.84 -9.71
C ASN A 165 -2.21 -9.27 -8.36
N CYS A 166 -3.11 -9.23 -7.38
CA CYS A 166 -2.84 -8.77 -6.02
C CYS A 166 -2.74 -9.98 -5.09
N THR A 167 -1.61 -10.09 -4.39
CA THR A 167 -1.29 -11.18 -3.47
C THR A 167 -0.87 -10.63 -2.10
N LEU A 168 -0.96 -11.46 -1.07
CA LEU A 168 -0.21 -11.26 0.17
C LEU A 168 1.26 -11.66 -0.04
N VAL A 169 2.13 -11.28 0.89
CA VAL A 169 3.57 -11.57 0.79
C VAL A 169 3.89 -13.07 0.82
N ASP A 170 3.00 -13.89 1.37
CA ASP A 170 3.10 -15.35 1.35
C ASP A 170 2.65 -15.99 0.01
N GLY A 171 2.23 -15.18 -0.96
CA GLY A 171 1.74 -15.61 -2.27
C GLY A 171 0.24 -15.92 -2.32
N THR A 172 -0.50 -15.75 -1.22
CA THR A 172 -1.96 -15.92 -1.23
C THR A 172 -2.59 -14.90 -2.18
N LEU A 173 -3.21 -15.38 -3.26
CA LEU A 173 -3.94 -14.54 -4.20
C LEU A 173 -5.21 -13.97 -3.57
N LEU A 174 -5.36 -12.65 -3.66
CA LEU A 174 -6.54 -11.93 -3.18
C LEU A 174 -7.49 -11.57 -4.32
N PHE A 175 -6.96 -10.90 -5.36
CA PHE A 175 -7.74 -10.39 -6.48
C PHE A 175 -6.93 -10.44 -7.77
N SER A 176 -7.59 -10.68 -8.90
CA SER A 176 -7.01 -10.51 -10.22
C SER A 176 -7.94 -9.71 -11.13
N SER A 177 -7.35 -8.85 -11.97
CA SER A 177 -8.08 -8.24 -13.09
C SER A 177 -8.66 -9.29 -14.06
N HIS A 178 -8.06 -10.48 -14.14
CA HIS A 178 -8.53 -11.55 -15.02
C HIS A 178 -9.80 -12.23 -14.50
N ASP A 179 -10.13 -12.10 -13.21
CA ASP A 179 -11.37 -12.68 -12.64
C ASP A 179 -12.63 -12.06 -13.26
N TYR A 180 -12.50 -10.88 -13.85
CA TYR A 180 -13.59 -10.10 -14.44
C TYR A 180 -13.48 -9.99 -15.98
N GLU A 181 -12.54 -10.71 -16.61
CA GLU A 181 -12.20 -10.65 -18.04
C GLU A 181 -11.99 -9.22 -18.60
N ASN A 182 -11.70 -8.25 -17.74
CA ASN A 182 -11.60 -6.85 -18.11
C ASN A 182 -10.26 -6.25 -17.64
N VAL A 183 -9.77 -5.30 -18.41
CA VAL A 183 -8.64 -4.47 -18.01
C VAL A 183 -9.12 -3.52 -16.92
N GLN A 184 -8.33 -3.31 -15.87
CA GLN A 184 -8.65 -2.34 -14.84
C GLN A 184 -8.27 -0.94 -15.33
N ASP A 185 -9.14 0.03 -15.12
CA ASP A 185 -8.86 1.44 -15.38
C ASP A 185 -8.78 2.26 -14.08
N ALA A 186 -7.93 3.29 -14.11
CA ALA A 186 -7.85 4.29 -13.05
C ALA A 186 -7.28 5.61 -13.60
N VAL A 187 -7.73 6.74 -13.06
CA VAL A 187 -7.08 8.04 -13.30
C VAL A 187 -6.08 8.30 -12.18
N LEU A 188 -4.80 8.43 -12.52
CA LEU A 188 -3.74 8.58 -11.52
C LEU A 188 -3.86 9.90 -10.75
N GLY A 189 -3.71 9.85 -9.43
CA GLY A 189 -3.83 10.99 -8.51
C GLY A 189 -5.25 11.48 -8.26
N SER A 190 -6.27 10.66 -8.57
CA SER A 190 -7.69 10.99 -8.35
C SER A 190 -8.35 10.20 -7.22
N ASP A 191 -7.54 9.59 -6.34
CA ASP A 191 -7.95 8.78 -5.19
C ASP A 191 -8.91 7.62 -5.54
N LYS A 192 -8.76 7.06 -6.75
CA LYS A 192 -9.56 5.93 -7.25
C LYS A 192 -8.99 4.57 -6.86
N VAL A 193 -7.69 4.52 -6.61
CA VAL A 193 -6.97 3.35 -6.12
C VAL A 193 -6.21 3.71 -4.85
N ILE A 194 -5.72 2.72 -4.11
CA ILE A 194 -4.88 2.96 -2.94
C ILE A 194 -3.61 3.73 -3.32
N ASP A 195 -3.17 4.62 -2.43
CA ASP A 195 -2.05 5.54 -2.66
C ASP A 195 -0.79 4.84 -3.17
N GLY A 196 -0.44 3.69 -2.59
CA GLY A 196 0.76 2.97 -2.97
C GLY A 196 0.68 2.30 -4.34
N LEU A 197 -0.51 1.91 -4.79
CA LEU A 197 -0.72 1.43 -6.16
C LEU A 197 -0.68 2.60 -7.14
N ASP A 198 -1.29 3.73 -6.79
CA ASP A 198 -1.22 4.96 -7.59
C ASP A 198 0.24 5.38 -7.83
N GLU A 199 1.05 5.44 -6.77
CA GLU A 199 2.48 5.73 -6.84
C GLU A 199 3.22 4.71 -7.72
N GLY A 200 2.93 3.42 -7.52
CA GLY A 200 3.59 2.34 -8.25
C GLY A 200 3.25 2.30 -9.76
N LEU A 201 2.09 2.82 -10.16
CA LEU A 201 1.66 2.91 -11.56
C LEU A 201 2.25 4.12 -12.30
N ARG A 202 2.79 5.13 -11.60
CA ARG A 202 3.42 6.31 -12.23
C ARG A 202 4.75 5.96 -12.88
N GLY A 203 5.07 6.63 -13.99
CA GLY A 203 6.32 6.42 -14.71
C GLY A 203 6.41 5.07 -15.45
N MET A 204 5.29 4.37 -15.64
CA MET A 204 5.23 3.11 -16.40
C MET A 204 5.08 3.40 -17.90
N CYS A 205 5.70 2.58 -18.73
CA CYS A 205 5.44 2.52 -20.17
C CYS A 205 4.43 1.43 -20.51
N VAL A 206 3.76 1.55 -21.66
CA VAL A 206 2.90 0.49 -22.21
C VAL A 206 3.71 -0.79 -22.41
N GLY A 207 3.20 -1.92 -21.91
CA GLY A 207 3.85 -3.22 -21.90
C GLY A 207 4.87 -3.43 -20.76
N GLU A 208 5.15 -2.42 -19.94
CA GLU A 208 6.02 -2.58 -18.76
C GLU A 208 5.34 -3.45 -17.69
N LYS A 209 6.12 -4.33 -17.06
CA LYS A 209 5.68 -5.17 -15.94
C LYS A 209 6.41 -4.81 -14.65
N ARG A 210 5.68 -4.69 -13.56
CA ARG A 210 6.21 -4.33 -12.24
C ARG A 210 5.68 -5.26 -11.16
N LEU A 211 6.54 -5.57 -10.19
CA LEU A 211 6.13 -6.06 -8.89
C LEU A 211 6.14 -4.88 -7.91
N ILE A 212 4.98 -4.51 -7.37
CA ILE A 212 4.81 -3.35 -6.49
C ILE A 212 4.39 -3.87 -5.12
N THR A 213 5.23 -3.64 -4.10
CA THR A 213 4.90 -3.98 -2.71
C THR A 213 4.45 -2.73 -1.97
N VAL A 214 3.21 -2.75 -1.50
CA VAL A 214 2.52 -1.63 -0.85
C VAL A 214 2.38 -1.90 0.65
N PRO A 215 3.00 -1.09 1.52
CA PRO A 215 2.81 -1.21 2.95
C PRO A 215 1.39 -0.76 3.35
N PRO A 216 0.86 -1.21 4.50
CA PRO A 216 -0.56 -1.05 4.80
C PRO A 216 -1.02 0.39 4.91
N HIS A 217 -0.17 1.30 5.39
CA HIS A 217 -0.49 2.72 5.54
C HIS A 217 -0.62 3.47 4.20
N LEU A 218 -0.13 2.88 3.10
CA LEU A 218 -0.37 3.32 1.72
C LEU A 218 -1.38 2.41 0.98
N GLY A 219 -1.99 1.49 1.71
CA GLY A 219 -2.97 0.52 1.24
C GLY A 219 -4.29 0.65 2.00
N HIS A 220 -4.79 -0.46 2.56
CA HIS A 220 -6.05 -0.49 3.32
C HIS A 220 -5.90 -0.26 4.84
N GLY A 221 -4.69 0.06 5.30
CA GLY A 221 -4.39 0.39 6.68
C GLY A 221 -4.66 -0.74 7.68
N GLU A 222 -4.75 -0.36 8.96
CA GLU A 222 -5.00 -1.29 10.07
C GLU A 222 -6.40 -1.91 10.04
N ARG A 223 -7.35 -1.28 9.34
CA ARG A 223 -8.72 -1.80 9.24
C ARG A 223 -8.87 -2.89 8.18
N GLY A 224 -7.96 -2.93 7.20
CA GLY A 224 -8.11 -3.78 6.03
C GLY A 224 -9.34 -3.38 5.19
N ALA A 225 -9.78 -4.29 4.34
CA ALA A 225 -10.95 -4.13 3.49
C ALA A 225 -11.63 -5.48 3.25
N THR A 226 -12.75 -5.51 2.54
CA THR A 226 -13.38 -6.78 2.13
C THR A 226 -12.39 -7.62 1.34
N GLY A 227 -12.06 -8.82 1.85
CA GLY A 227 -11.06 -9.71 1.23
C GLY A 227 -9.60 -9.32 1.48
N VAL A 228 -9.33 -8.22 2.20
CA VAL A 228 -7.97 -7.79 2.56
C VAL A 228 -7.81 -7.78 4.09
N PRO A 229 -6.89 -8.57 4.65
CA PRO A 229 -6.64 -8.57 6.09
C PRO A 229 -6.19 -7.20 6.63
N SER A 230 -6.41 -6.98 7.92
CA SER A 230 -5.87 -5.81 8.63
C SER A 230 -4.34 -5.77 8.58
N SER A 231 -3.80 -4.57 8.37
CA SER A 231 -2.35 -4.32 8.29
C SER A 231 -1.63 -5.23 7.28
N ALA A 232 -2.31 -5.64 6.21
CA ALA A 232 -1.72 -6.49 5.17
C ALA A 232 -0.78 -5.69 4.26
N VAL A 233 0.43 -6.21 4.07
CA VAL A 233 1.31 -5.78 2.98
C VAL A 233 0.81 -6.43 1.69
N LEU A 234 0.54 -5.62 0.67
CA LEU A 234 0.02 -6.07 -0.60
C LEU A 234 1.12 -6.12 -1.65
N VAL A 235 1.11 -7.15 -2.49
CA VAL A 235 2.05 -7.32 -3.59
C VAL A 235 1.27 -7.40 -4.90
N PHE A 236 1.47 -6.41 -5.77
CA PHE A 236 0.84 -6.34 -7.08
C PHE A 236 1.83 -6.72 -8.17
N ASP A 237 1.50 -7.74 -8.95
CA ASP A 237 2.12 -7.99 -10.25
C ASP A 237 1.29 -7.26 -11.31
N ILE A 238 1.84 -6.20 -11.90
CA ILE A 238 1.18 -5.29 -12.82
C ILE A 238 1.74 -5.42 -14.22
N GLU A 239 0.85 -5.37 -15.22
CA GLU A 239 1.18 -5.13 -16.62
C GLU A 239 0.42 -3.92 -17.14
N MET A 240 1.14 -2.90 -17.60
CA MET A 240 0.53 -1.71 -18.20
C MET A 240 0.06 -2.03 -19.62
N VAL A 241 -1.24 -1.92 -19.89
CA VAL A 241 -1.83 -2.26 -21.19
C VAL A 241 -1.87 -1.06 -22.13
N SER A 242 -2.34 0.08 -21.63
CA SER A 242 -2.40 1.35 -22.37
C SER A 242 -2.62 2.50 -21.40
N PHE A 243 -2.42 3.73 -21.86
CA PHE A 243 -2.86 4.91 -21.12
C PHE A 243 -3.18 6.06 -22.06
N GLU A 244 -4.06 6.95 -21.60
CA GLU A 244 -4.38 8.20 -22.24
C GLU A 244 -3.86 9.36 -21.39
N LYS A 245 -3.22 10.33 -22.04
CA LYS A 245 -2.66 11.46 -21.32
C LYS A 245 -3.74 12.32 -20.69
N GLY A 246 -3.52 12.69 -19.44
CA GLY A 246 -4.41 13.52 -18.66
C GLY A 246 -4.45 14.97 -19.10
N VAL A 247 -5.33 15.72 -18.44
CA VAL A 247 -5.37 17.18 -18.45
C VAL A 247 -5.14 17.70 -17.02
N PRO A 248 -4.66 18.95 -16.84
CA PRO A 248 -4.46 19.52 -15.52
C PRO A 248 -5.75 19.59 -14.69
N PRO A 249 -5.65 19.64 -13.34
CA PRO A 249 -6.81 19.69 -12.47
C PRO A 249 -7.81 20.81 -12.83
N GLY A 250 -9.08 20.45 -12.97
CA GLY A 250 -10.16 21.37 -13.29
C GLY A 250 -10.27 21.76 -14.77
N TYR A 251 -9.44 21.24 -15.66
CA TYR A 251 -9.58 21.40 -17.10
C TYR A 251 -10.38 20.23 -17.68
N LEU A 252 -11.19 20.51 -18.71
CA LEU A 252 -11.86 19.50 -19.54
C LEU A 252 -11.19 19.34 -20.91
N PHE A 253 -10.46 20.36 -21.34
CA PHE A 253 -9.71 20.41 -22.58
C PHE A 253 -8.44 21.26 -22.37
N VAL A 254 -7.36 20.88 -23.03
CA VAL A 254 -6.13 21.67 -23.11
C VAL A 254 -5.60 21.73 -24.54
N TRP A 255 -5.01 22.86 -24.89
CA TRP A 255 -4.25 23.04 -26.12
C TRP A 255 -2.86 22.39 -25.98
N LEU A 256 -2.45 21.66 -27.02
CA LEU A 256 -1.11 21.09 -27.14
C LEU A 256 -0.18 21.99 -27.97
N GLU A 257 -0.77 22.88 -28.76
CA GLU A 257 -0.10 23.92 -29.54
C GLU A 257 -0.61 25.32 -29.13
N GLU A 258 -0.14 26.37 -29.80
CA GLU A 258 -0.70 27.72 -29.59
C GLU A 258 -2.19 27.76 -29.97
N SER A 259 -3.02 28.27 -29.06
CA SER A 259 -4.43 28.50 -29.34
C SER A 259 -4.60 29.54 -30.45
N PRO A 260 -5.73 29.51 -31.20
CA PRO A 260 -6.00 30.52 -32.22
C PRO A 260 -5.91 31.94 -31.66
N ALA A 261 -5.33 32.87 -32.45
CA ALA A 261 -5.17 34.27 -32.06
C ALA A 261 -6.51 34.97 -31.77
N ASN A 262 -7.58 34.56 -32.46
CA ASN A 262 -8.94 34.94 -32.17
C ASN A 262 -9.79 33.67 -32.05
N LEU A 263 -9.99 33.20 -30.82
CA LEU A 263 -10.70 31.95 -30.55
C LEU A 263 -12.18 32.05 -30.94
N PHE A 264 -12.81 33.20 -30.75
CA PHE A 264 -14.21 33.38 -31.12
C PHE A 264 -14.42 33.28 -32.63
N GLU A 265 -13.59 33.96 -33.43
CA GLU A 265 -13.64 33.85 -34.90
C GLU A 265 -13.31 32.43 -35.40
N ALA A 266 -12.51 31.67 -34.65
CA ALA A 266 -12.20 30.29 -34.99
C ALA A 266 -13.36 29.33 -34.65
N LEU A 267 -14.10 29.63 -33.58
CA LEU A 267 -15.30 28.90 -33.16
C LEU A 267 -16.52 29.22 -34.04
N ASP A 268 -16.69 30.48 -34.43
CA ASP A 268 -17.74 30.96 -35.35
C ASP A 268 -17.36 30.64 -36.82
N MET A 269 -17.37 29.35 -37.13
CA MET A 269 -17.09 28.78 -38.44
C MET A 269 -18.02 29.35 -39.52
N ASN A 270 -19.27 29.64 -39.17
CA ASN A 270 -20.29 30.13 -40.11
C ASN A 270 -20.31 31.68 -40.23
N LYS A 271 -19.64 32.39 -39.31
CA LYS A 271 -19.47 33.85 -39.25
C LYS A 271 -20.77 34.63 -39.03
N ASN A 272 -21.70 34.09 -38.26
CA ASN A 272 -22.97 34.75 -37.88
C ASN A 272 -22.88 35.50 -36.54
N GLY A 273 -21.77 35.39 -35.81
CA GLY A 273 -21.59 35.98 -34.50
C GLY A 273 -22.21 35.20 -33.33
N GLU A 274 -22.68 33.97 -33.56
CA GLU A 274 -23.31 33.10 -32.57
C GLU A 274 -22.77 31.68 -32.70
N VAL A 275 -22.21 31.12 -31.64
CA VAL A 275 -21.67 29.75 -31.65
C VAL A 275 -22.62 28.82 -30.89
N PRO A 276 -23.49 28.04 -31.56
CA PRO A 276 -24.31 27.01 -30.92
C PRO A 276 -23.46 25.82 -30.46
N GLN A 277 -24.02 24.98 -29.60
CA GLN A 277 -23.34 23.80 -29.05
C GLN A 277 -22.80 22.85 -30.13
N GLU A 278 -23.53 22.70 -31.23
CA GLU A 278 -23.13 21.84 -32.36
C GLU A 278 -21.83 22.35 -33.00
N GLU A 279 -21.78 23.64 -33.30
CA GLU A 279 -20.62 24.31 -33.90
C GLU A 279 -19.41 24.31 -32.94
N PHE A 280 -19.64 24.62 -31.66
CA PHE A 280 -18.63 24.50 -30.62
C PHE A 280 -18.07 23.07 -30.54
N GLY A 281 -18.96 22.07 -30.54
CA GLY A 281 -18.59 20.66 -30.47
C GLY A 281 -17.80 20.18 -31.68
N GLU A 282 -18.20 20.58 -32.89
CA GLU A 282 -17.47 20.27 -34.12
C GLU A 282 -16.06 20.86 -34.11
N PHE A 283 -15.92 22.11 -33.65
CA PHE A 283 -14.63 22.74 -33.51
C PHE A 283 -13.71 21.97 -32.55
N ILE A 284 -14.17 21.65 -31.33
CA ILE A 284 -13.37 20.89 -30.35
C ILE A 284 -13.02 19.50 -30.90
N LYS A 285 -13.96 18.84 -31.60
CA LYS A 285 -13.71 17.56 -32.29
C LYS A 285 -12.60 17.68 -33.32
N LEU A 286 -12.60 18.75 -34.11
CA LEU A 286 -11.56 19.01 -35.10
C LEU A 286 -10.20 19.24 -34.44
N GLN A 287 -10.12 20.04 -33.38
CA GLN A 287 -8.84 20.31 -32.68
C GLN A 287 -8.22 19.04 -32.08
N VAL A 288 -9.03 18.14 -31.53
CA VAL A 288 -8.55 16.85 -31.02
C VAL A 288 -8.11 15.93 -32.16
N ALA A 289 -8.89 15.86 -33.26
CA ALA A 289 -8.56 15.04 -34.42
C ALA A 289 -7.28 15.49 -35.13
N GLU A 290 -6.99 16.80 -35.13
CA GLU A 290 -5.75 17.37 -35.67
C GLU A 290 -4.57 17.26 -34.70
N GLY A 291 -4.75 16.73 -33.48
CA GLY A 291 -3.70 16.60 -32.47
C GLY A 291 -3.31 17.92 -31.79
N LYS A 292 -4.07 18.99 -32.02
CA LYS A 292 -3.84 20.33 -31.44
C LYS A 292 -4.39 20.49 -30.03
N GLY A 293 -5.27 19.59 -29.63
CA GLY A 293 -5.93 19.62 -28.34
C GLY A 293 -6.10 18.24 -27.74
N ARG A 294 -6.30 18.21 -26.42
CA ARG A 294 -6.56 16.99 -25.66
C ARG A 294 -7.71 17.21 -24.71
N ILE A 295 -8.60 16.24 -24.63
CA ILE A 295 -9.72 16.23 -23.70
C ILE A 295 -9.40 15.44 -22.45
N LYS A 296 -10.14 15.70 -21.37
CA LYS A 296 -10.06 14.93 -20.14
C LYS A 296 -10.43 13.46 -20.42
N PRO A 297 -9.54 12.49 -20.14
CA PRO A 297 -9.83 11.10 -20.41
C PRO A 297 -10.91 10.56 -19.46
N GLY A 298 -11.62 9.50 -19.89
CA GLY A 298 -12.69 8.84 -19.11
C GLY A 298 -14.08 9.48 -19.23
N LEU A 299 -14.24 10.56 -20.00
CA LEU A 299 -15.52 11.15 -20.36
C LEU A 299 -15.74 11.06 -21.86
N THR A 300 -16.99 10.97 -22.30
CA THR A 300 -17.28 11.01 -23.75
C THR A 300 -17.10 12.41 -24.29
N MET A 301 -16.81 12.51 -25.59
CA MET A 301 -16.67 13.80 -26.25
C MET A 301 -17.94 14.65 -26.10
N GLU A 302 -19.12 14.04 -26.20
CA GLU A 302 -20.40 14.71 -26.04
C GLU A 302 -20.58 15.27 -24.62
N GLN A 303 -20.18 14.54 -23.58
CA GLN A 303 -20.23 15.02 -22.20
C GLN A 303 -19.32 16.23 -22.02
N ILE A 304 -18.08 16.14 -22.49
CA ILE A 304 -17.10 17.22 -22.38
C ILE A 304 -17.56 18.47 -23.12
N VAL A 305 -18.01 18.31 -24.37
CA VAL A 305 -18.54 19.42 -25.17
C VAL A 305 -19.74 20.06 -24.47
N THR A 306 -20.66 19.27 -23.92
CA THR A 306 -21.82 19.78 -23.18
C THR A 306 -21.40 20.58 -21.96
N ASP A 307 -20.53 20.02 -21.13
CA ASP A 307 -20.06 20.68 -19.90
C ASP A 307 -19.27 21.96 -20.20
N MET A 308 -18.38 21.91 -21.20
CA MET A 308 -17.63 23.09 -21.66
C MET A 308 -18.56 24.17 -22.20
N PHE A 309 -19.54 23.79 -23.03
CA PHE A 309 -20.51 24.71 -23.60
C PHE A 309 -21.34 25.38 -22.51
N GLN A 310 -21.92 24.62 -21.59
CA GLN A 310 -22.73 25.16 -20.49
C GLN A 310 -21.96 26.08 -19.55
N ASN A 311 -20.64 25.89 -19.41
CA ASN A 311 -19.79 26.80 -18.64
C ASN A 311 -19.56 28.13 -19.36
N GLN A 312 -19.58 28.14 -20.69
CA GLN A 312 -19.39 29.34 -21.51
C GLN A 312 -20.71 30.08 -21.79
N ASP A 313 -21.81 29.35 -21.95
CA ASP A 313 -23.18 29.88 -22.09
C ASP A 313 -23.71 30.41 -20.75
N ARG A 314 -23.23 31.60 -20.37
CA ARG A 314 -23.50 32.22 -19.06
C ARG A 314 -24.94 32.69 -18.91
N ASN A 315 -25.56 33.14 -20.00
CA ASN A 315 -26.93 33.64 -20.00
C ASN A 315 -27.96 32.50 -20.21
N LYS A 316 -27.51 31.29 -20.60
CA LYS A 316 -28.30 30.09 -20.84
C LYS A 316 -29.29 30.23 -22.00
N ASP A 317 -28.90 30.96 -23.03
CA ASP A 317 -29.70 31.14 -24.24
C ASP A 317 -29.39 30.10 -25.33
N GLY A 318 -28.40 29.22 -25.09
CA GLY A 318 -28.00 28.17 -26.02
C GLY A 318 -27.02 28.63 -27.10
N MET A 319 -26.47 29.83 -26.99
CA MET A 319 -25.47 30.40 -27.90
C MET A 319 -24.29 30.96 -27.11
N ILE A 320 -23.07 30.80 -27.62
CA ILE A 320 -21.89 31.51 -27.10
C ILE A 320 -21.64 32.72 -27.99
N THR A 321 -21.58 33.90 -27.37
CA THR A 321 -21.19 35.15 -28.03
C THR A 321 -19.77 35.58 -27.65
N GLY A 322 -19.17 36.49 -28.43
CA GLY A 322 -17.80 36.96 -28.17
C GLY A 322 -17.60 37.65 -26.82
N ASN A 323 -18.69 38.10 -26.18
CA ASN A 323 -18.65 38.68 -24.84
C ASN A 323 -18.68 37.63 -23.72
N GLU A 324 -19.13 36.41 -24.02
CA GLU A 324 -19.25 35.31 -23.07
C GLU A 324 -18.04 34.40 -23.07
N LEU A 325 -17.43 34.22 -24.24
CA LEU A 325 -16.24 33.38 -24.41
C LEU A 325 -15.08 33.93 -23.58
N LYS A 326 -14.69 33.18 -22.54
CA LYS A 326 -13.49 33.45 -21.73
C LYS A 326 -12.68 32.18 -21.56
N LEU A 327 -11.37 32.29 -21.78
CA LEU A 327 -10.46 31.20 -21.48
C LEU A 327 -10.26 31.09 -19.98
N LYS A 328 -10.27 29.86 -19.45
CA LYS A 328 -10.04 29.62 -18.02
C LYS A 328 -8.72 30.22 -17.51
N VAL A 329 -7.67 30.23 -18.33
CA VAL A 329 -6.37 30.85 -18.00
C VAL A 329 -6.49 32.36 -17.80
N GLU A 330 -7.39 33.02 -18.55
CA GLU A 330 -7.67 34.45 -18.39
C GLU A 330 -8.50 34.69 -17.13
N GLU A 331 -9.49 33.82 -16.85
CA GLU A 331 -10.27 33.88 -15.60
C GLU A 331 -9.39 33.66 -14.36
N ASP A 332 -8.47 32.68 -14.40
CA ASP A 332 -7.54 32.39 -13.31
C ASP A 332 -6.60 33.58 -13.06
N LYS A 333 -6.08 34.22 -14.12
CA LYS A 333 -5.26 35.45 -14.02
C LYS A 333 -6.05 36.64 -13.45
N GLU A 334 -7.26 36.90 -13.94
CA GLU A 334 -8.13 37.97 -13.42
C GLU A 334 -8.42 37.75 -11.92
N ARG A 335 -8.58 36.50 -11.50
CA ARG A 335 -8.85 36.13 -10.11
C ARG A 335 -7.62 36.24 -9.21
N GLU A 336 -6.43 35.93 -9.71
CA GLU A 336 -5.15 36.16 -9.03
C GLU A 336 -4.84 37.65 -8.87
N GLU A 337 -5.09 38.45 -9.92
CA GLU A 337 -4.93 39.91 -9.89
C GLU A 337 -5.93 40.55 -8.92
N ALA A 338 -7.20 40.14 -8.92
CA ALA A 338 -8.21 40.62 -7.98
C ALA A 338 -7.88 40.30 -6.51
N ASN A 339 -7.28 39.14 -6.23
CA ASN A 339 -6.84 38.78 -4.88
C ASN A 339 -5.58 39.54 -4.43
N HIS A 340 -4.75 40.02 -5.37
CA HIS A 340 -3.56 40.82 -5.06
C HIS A 340 -3.91 42.28 -4.71
N ASP A 341 -5.01 42.80 -5.26
CA ASP A 341 -5.49 44.16 -4.99
C ASP A 341 -6.30 44.28 -3.68
N GLU A 342 -6.66 43.16 -3.04
CA GLU A 342 -7.35 43.11 -1.72
C GLU A 342 -6.41 42.93 -0.51
N LEU A 343 -5.08 42.90 -0.72
CA LEU A 343 -4.03 42.84 0.31
C LEU A 343 -3.25 44.17 0.39
#